data_AF-A0A641RKQ6-F1
#
_entry.id   AF-A0A641RKQ6-F1
#
_cell.length_a   1.000
_cell.length_b   1.000
_cell.length_c   1.000
_cell.angle_alpha   90.00
_cell.angle_beta   90.00
_cell.angle_gamma   90.00
#
_symmetry.space_group_name_H-M   'P 1'
#
loop_
_entity.id
_entity.type
_entity.pdbx_description
1 polymer ?
#
loop_
_entity_poly.entity_id
_entity_poly.type
_entity_poly.pdbx_seq_one_letter_code
_entity_poly.pdbx_strand_id
1 'polypeptide(L)'
;IMVKEHPNCTHGLAVSIKDAPGTVSWQNVNDWVADFQRGTDFNPVDKDEYVNIATGFDATGNINRILGYQNTKVLWAYNGYCKTNGKTDALVNPAEVLKTFIANNPAPANSTGWFLPSVKELHMLCYKDVDNIAYTRDNTETRDIVEVSISAVGGDALSPRNNHKRFWSSSESPSNKNGAFSVYFYNAFAQLSEKDGALNVRAVCAF
;
A
#
# COMPACT_ATOMS: atom_id res chain seq x y z
N ILE A 1 13.75 -9.34 -0.23
CA ILE A 1 12.77 -9.32 -1.36
C ILE A 1 13.10 -8.25 -2.41
N MET A 2 12.69 -6.97 -2.28
CA MET A 2 12.85 -5.97 -3.37
C MET A 2 14.29 -5.82 -3.89
N VAL A 3 15.27 -5.67 -2.98
CA VAL A 3 16.70 -5.54 -3.36
C VAL A 3 17.22 -6.76 -4.13
N LYS A 4 16.68 -7.95 -3.89
CA LYS A 4 17.09 -9.19 -4.56
C LYS A 4 16.54 -9.26 -5.99
N GLU A 5 15.34 -8.75 -6.21
CA GLU A 5 14.64 -8.81 -7.51
C GLU A 5 14.91 -7.58 -8.38
N HIS A 6 15.17 -6.43 -7.76
CA HIS A 6 15.41 -5.14 -8.39
C HIS A 6 16.64 -4.44 -7.77
N PRO A 7 17.85 -5.02 -7.89
CA PRO A 7 19.04 -4.53 -7.22
C PRO A 7 19.48 -3.12 -7.65
N ASN A 8 19.02 -2.66 -8.82
CA ASN A 8 19.34 -1.34 -9.36
C ASN A 8 18.34 -0.26 -8.93
N CYS A 9 17.22 -0.63 -8.30
CA CYS A 9 16.19 0.32 -7.87
C CYS A 9 16.53 0.92 -6.50
N THR A 10 17.55 1.79 -6.49
CA THR A 10 18.13 2.39 -5.27
C THR A 10 18.07 3.91 -5.24
N HIS A 11 17.40 4.54 -6.21
CA HIS A 11 17.39 6.00 -6.38
C HIS A 11 16.19 6.66 -5.69
N GLY A 12 15.07 5.94 -5.56
CA GLY A 12 13.93 6.43 -4.81
C GLY A 12 12.61 5.77 -5.19
N LEU A 13 11.52 6.41 -4.79
CA LEU A 13 10.15 6.02 -5.13
C LEU A 13 9.52 7.05 -6.06
N ALA A 14 8.77 6.56 -7.04
CA ALA A 14 7.88 7.35 -7.87
C ALA A 14 6.42 6.97 -7.58
N VAL A 15 5.51 7.93 -7.70
CA VAL A 15 4.06 7.75 -7.50
C VAL A 15 3.32 7.84 -8.83
N SER A 16 2.25 7.09 -8.97
CA SER A 16 1.39 7.18 -10.16
C SER A 16 0.68 8.53 -10.25
N ILE A 17 0.58 9.05 -11.47
CA ILE A 17 -0.10 10.32 -11.76
C ILE A 17 -1.62 10.20 -11.53
N LYS A 18 -2.18 9.01 -11.79
CA LYS A 18 -3.59 8.66 -11.64
C LYS A 18 -3.82 7.72 -10.46
N ASP A 19 -5.00 7.79 -9.87
CA ASP A 19 -5.46 6.77 -8.93
C ASP A 19 -5.80 5.47 -9.67
N ALA A 20 -5.79 4.36 -8.95
CA ALA A 20 -6.46 3.16 -9.45
C ALA A 20 -7.98 3.42 -9.56
N PRO A 21 -8.69 2.69 -10.43
CA PRO A 21 -10.10 2.96 -10.70
C PRO A 21 -10.99 2.89 -9.44
N GLY A 22 -11.69 3.99 -9.16
CA GLY A 22 -12.71 4.08 -8.11
C GLY A 22 -12.18 4.01 -6.68
N THR A 23 -13.12 3.98 -5.73
CA THR A 23 -12.84 3.62 -4.34
C THR A 23 -13.26 2.18 -4.10
N VAL A 24 -12.52 1.46 -3.26
CA VAL A 24 -12.77 0.04 -2.95
C VAL A 24 -12.68 -0.21 -1.47
N SER A 25 -13.46 -1.18 -0.97
CA SER A 25 -13.17 -1.85 0.30
C SER A 25 -11.78 -2.49 0.23
N TRP A 26 -11.08 -2.64 1.36
CA TRP A 26 -9.87 -3.46 1.41
C TRP A 26 -10.20 -4.94 1.19
N GLN A 27 -11.22 -5.46 1.89
CA GLN A 27 -11.82 -6.79 1.73
C GLN A 27 -13.32 -6.69 2.09
N ASN A 28 -14.15 -7.60 1.58
CA ASN A 28 -15.59 -7.62 1.90
C ASN A 28 -15.94 -8.52 3.09
N VAL A 29 -14.95 -9.24 3.62
CA VAL A 29 -15.09 -10.11 4.79
C VAL A 29 -13.90 -9.92 5.73
N ASN A 30 -14.10 -10.37 6.96
CA ASN A 30 -13.10 -10.34 8.01
C ASN A 30 -12.21 -11.59 7.92
N ASP A 31 -11.13 -11.48 7.16
CA ASP A 31 -10.09 -12.51 6.99
C ASP A 31 -8.69 -11.92 7.25
N TRP A 32 -7.68 -12.75 7.49
CA TRP A 32 -6.31 -12.32 7.78
C TRP A 32 -5.32 -12.77 6.70
N VAL A 33 -4.79 -11.80 5.96
CA VAL A 33 -3.72 -12.09 4.99
C VAL A 33 -2.43 -12.50 5.72
N ALA A 34 -2.19 -11.95 6.91
CA ALA A 34 -1.07 -12.34 7.76
C ALA A 34 -1.10 -13.81 8.20
N ASP A 35 -2.29 -14.40 8.38
CA ASP A 35 -2.43 -15.84 8.69
C ASP A 35 -2.05 -16.69 7.47
N PHE A 36 -2.54 -16.33 6.28
CA PHE A 36 -2.11 -16.96 5.03
C PHE A 36 -0.59 -16.87 4.83
N GLN A 37 0.01 -15.69 5.07
CA GLN A 37 1.44 -15.47 4.91
C GLN A 37 2.26 -16.39 5.84
N ARG A 38 1.80 -16.61 7.07
CA ARG A 38 2.43 -17.53 8.02
C ARG A 38 2.20 -19.00 7.64
N GLY A 39 1.04 -19.31 7.08
CA GLY A 39 0.61 -20.64 6.69
C GLY A 39 1.44 -21.26 5.56
N THR A 40 1.21 -22.56 5.30
CA THR A 40 1.95 -23.32 4.28
C THR A 40 1.57 -22.96 2.85
N ASP A 41 0.41 -22.34 2.64
CA ASP A 41 -0.08 -21.95 1.31
C ASP A 41 0.70 -20.75 0.73
N PHE A 42 1.30 -19.91 1.59
CA PHE A 42 2.31 -18.94 1.17
C PHE A 42 3.70 -19.58 1.24
N ASN A 43 4.24 -20.00 0.11
CA ASN A 43 5.50 -20.74 0.05
C ASN A 43 6.44 -20.30 -1.10
N PRO A 44 6.83 -19.01 -1.18
CA PRO A 44 7.91 -18.61 -2.07
C PRO A 44 9.25 -19.19 -1.58
N VAL A 45 10.23 -19.33 -2.49
CA VAL A 45 11.56 -19.88 -2.18
C VAL A 45 12.27 -19.10 -1.06
N ASP A 46 12.02 -17.80 -0.97
CA ASP A 46 12.59 -16.86 -0.01
C ASP A 46 11.62 -16.48 1.10
N LYS A 47 10.70 -17.39 1.47
CA LYS A 47 9.67 -17.16 2.51
C LYS A 47 10.22 -16.55 3.81
N ASP A 48 11.35 -17.06 4.29
CA ASP A 48 11.96 -16.60 5.55
C ASP A 48 12.52 -15.17 5.48
N GLU A 49 12.71 -14.62 4.27
CA GLU A 49 13.10 -13.21 4.08
C GLU A 49 11.90 -12.25 4.10
N TYR A 50 10.66 -12.76 3.97
CA TYR A 50 9.48 -11.91 4.01
C TYR A 50 9.21 -11.41 5.43
N VAL A 51 8.89 -10.13 5.51
CA VAL A 51 8.43 -9.49 6.74
C VAL A 51 6.90 -9.59 6.80
N ASN A 52 6.37 -9.79 8.00
CA ASN A 52 4.92 -9.86 8.19
C ASN A 52 4.24 -8.57 7.74
N ILE A 53 3.17 -8.71 6.95
CA ILE A 53 2.36 -7.60 6.43
C ILE A 53 1.57 -6.87 7.53
N ALA A 54 1.27 -7.57 8.63
CA ALA A 54 0.59 -7.00 9.78
C ALA A 54 1.55 -6.21 10.68
N THR A 55 1.09 -5.04 11.17
CA THR A 55 1.89 -4.18 12.05
C THR A 55 1.07 -3.39 13.06
N GLY A 56 1.60 -3.20 14.27
CA GLY A 56 1.03 -2.28 15.27
C GLY A 56 1.52 -0.83 15.09
N PHE A 57 1.20 0.02 16.06
CA PHE A 57 1.67 1.41 16.18
C PHE A 57 3.00 1.52 16.96
N ASP A 58 3.78 0.45 17.00
CA ASP A 58 5.05 0.42 17.73
C ASP A 58 6.11 1.27 17.03
N ALA A 59 6.87 2.06 17.81
CA ALA A 59 7.92 2.94 17.28
C ALA A 59 9.03 2.17 16.55
N THR A 60 9.22 0.89 16.84
CA THR A 60 10.16 -0.01 16.18
C THR A 60 9.47 -1.06 15.29
N GLY A 61 8.15 -0.94 15.12
CA GLY A 61 7.33 -1.88 14.37
C GLY A 61 7.45 -1.74 12.86
N ASN A 62 6.87 -2.70 12.13
CA ASN A 62 6.88 -2.71 10.67
C ASN A 62 6.13 -1.53 10.03
N ILE A 63 5.31 -0.81 10.80
CA ILE A 63 4.62 0.42 10.41
C ILE A 63 5.61 1.50 9.94
N ASN A 64 6.84 1.48 10.46
CA ASN A 64 7.89 2.42 10.13
C ASN A 64 8.80 1.94 8.99
N ARG A 65 8.46 0.81 8.34
CA ARG A 65 9.31 0.20 7.31
C ARG A 65 8.70 0.30 5.90
N ILE A 66 9.56 0.53 4.93
CA ILE A 66 9.26 0.52 3.49
C ILE A 66 9.13 -0.95 3.07
N LEU A 67 7.90 -1.44 2.94
CA LEU A 67 7.62 -2.87 2.68
C LEU A 67 6.56 -3.09 1.59
N GLY A 68 6.10 -2.04 0.90
CA GLY A 68 4.97 -2.13 -0.01
C GLY A 68 5.17 -3.12 -1.16
N TYR A 69 6.40 -3.19 -1.69
CA TYR A 69 6.73 -4.16 -2.75
C TYR A 69 6.47 -5.60 -2.32
N GLN A 70 7.06 -6.05 -1.20
CA GLN A 70 6.87 -7.42 -0.72
C GLN A 70 5.43 -7.67 -0.26
N ASN A 71 4.80 -6.68 0.39
CA ASN A 71 3.42 -6.80 0.85
C ASN A 71 2.50 -7.02 -0.36
N THR A 72 2.69 -6.28 -1.44
CA THR A 72 1.92 -6.46 -2.68
C THR A 72 2.04 -7.86 -3.25
N LYS A 73 3.25 -8.46 -3.22
CA LYS A 73 3.43 -9.86 -3.63
C LYS A 73 2.64 -10.83 -2.75
N VAL A 74 2.64 -10.62 -1.43
CA VAL A 74 1.82 -11.39 -0.48
C VAL A 74 0.34 -11.25 -0.80
N LEU A 75 -0.15 -10.02 -1.02
CA LEU A 75 -1.56 -9.73 -1.35
C LEU A 75 -1.98 -10.42 -2.67
N TRP A 76 -1.12 -10.41 -3.69
CA TRP A 76 -1.40 -11.12 -4.94
C TRP A 76 -1.41 -12.63 -4.80
N ALA A 77 -0.48 -13.20 -4.02
CA ALA A 77 -0.46 -14.63 -3.72
C ALA A 77 -1.74 -15.04 -2.96
N TYR A 78 -2.14 -14.25 -1.98
CA TYR A 78 -3.37 -14.45 -1.22
C TYR A 78 -4.61 -14.39 -2.11
N ASN A 79 -4.73 -13.38 -2.98
CA ASN A 79 -5.84 -13.32 -3.93
C ASN A 79 -5.87 -14.51 -4.89
N GLY A 80 -4.71 -15.02 -5.29
CA GLY A 80 -4.60 -16.26 -6.07
C GLY A 80 -5.15 -17.46 -5.29
N TYR A 81 -4.72 -17.63 -4.04
CA TYR A 81 -5.23 -18.65 -3.14
C TYR A 81 -6.75 -18.56 -2.95
N CYS A 82 -7.29 -17.36 -2.70
CA CYS A 82 -8.72 -17.14 -2.54
C CYS A 82 -9.51 -17.55 -3.79
N LYS A 83 -9.03 -17.18 -4.99
CA LYS A 83 -9.67 -17.57 -6.27
C LYS A 83 -9.68 -19.09 -6.45
N THR A 84 -8.56 -19.76 -6.21
CA THR A 84 -8.46 -21.23 -6.32
C THR A 84 -9.40 -21.95 -5.34
N ASN A 85 -9.66 -21.35 -4.17
CA ASN A 85 -10.49 -21.95 -3.12
C ASN A 85 -11.92 -21.39 -3.08
N GLY A 86 -12.37 -20.64 -4.10
CA GLY A 86 -13.73 -20.09 -4.15
C GLY A 86 -14.06 -19.03 -3.09
N LYS A 87 -13.04 -18.42 -2.46
CA LYS A 87 -13.18 -17.38 -1.43
C LYS A 87 -13.19 -15.98 -2.04
N THR A 88 -14.07 -15.71 -3.00
CA THR A 88 -14.08 -14.44 -3.76
C THR A 88 -14.35 -13.21 -2.91
N ASP A 89 -15.12 -13.33 -1.84
CA ASP A 89 -15.41 -12.19 -0.94
C ASP A 89 -14.20 -11.82 -0.07
N ALA A 90 -13.24 -12.74 0.08
CA ALA A 90 -12.01 -12.54 0.81
C ALA A 90 -10.91 -11.90 -0.03
N LEU A 91 -11.15 -11.55 -1.29
CA LEU A 91 -10.13 -10.88 -2.10
C LEU A 91 -9.75 -9.52 -1.53
N VAL A 92 -8.46 -9.23 -1.56
CA VAL A 92 -7.91 -7.90 -1.25
C VAL A 92 -8.13 -7.03 -2.48
N ASN A 93 -9.19 -6.24 -2.47
CA ASN A 93 -9.63 -5.48 -3.64
C ASN A 93 -8.62 -4.40 -4.08
N PRO A 94 -7.87 -3.71 -3.20
CA PRO A 94 -6.79 -2.81 -3.63
C PRO A 94 -5.78 -3.48 -4.55
N ALA A 95 -5.47 -4.75 -4.29
CA ALA A 95 -4.51 -5.52 -5.09
C ALA A 95 -5.11 -5.98 -6.43
N GLU A 96 -6.44 -6.15 -6.50
CA GLU A 96 -7.16 -6.42 -7.76
C GLU A 96 -7.26 -5.17 -8.63
N VAL A 97 -7.68 -4.03 -8.07
CA VAL A 97 -7.76 -2.78 -8.86
C VAL A 97 -6.38 -2.30 -9.29
N LEU A 98 -5.32 -2.60 -8.54
CA LEU A 98 -3.95 -2.35 -8.96
C LEU A 98 -3.60 -3.13 -10.25
N LYS A 99 -4.05 -4.39 -10.41
CA LYS A 99 -3.82 -5.15 -11.65
C LYS A 99 -4.50 -4.48 -12.84
N THR A 100 -5.74 -4.02 -12.68
CA THR A 100 -6.46 -3.26 -13.71
C THR A 100 -5.76 -1.94 -14.02
N PHE A 101 -5.24 -1.26 -13.01
CA PHE A 101 -4.48 -0.03 -13.17
C PHE A 101 -3.20 -0.26 -13.99
N ILE A 102 -2.40 -1.28 -13.64
CA ILE A 102 -1.15 -1.66 -14.31
C ILE A 102 -1.37 -1.94 -15.80
N ALA A 103 -2.45 -2.64 -16.15
CA ALA A 103 -2.77 -2.97 -17.54
C ALA A 103 -2.97 -1.73 -18.43
N ASN A 104 -3.44 -0.62 -17.85
CA ASN A 104 -3.72 0.63 -18.56
C ASN A 104 -2.64 1.71 -18.34
N ASN A 105 -1.74 1.50 -17.37
CA ASN A 105 -0.71 2.46 -16.99
C ASN A 105 0.61 1.72 -16.75
N PRO A 106 1.37 1.36 -17.80
CA PRO A 106 2.64 0.68 -17.65
C PRO A 106 3.59 1.47 -16.75
N ALA A 107 4.26 0.78 -15.82
CA ALA A 107 5.29 1.40 -15.00
C ALA A 107 6.53 1.76 -15.85
N PRO A 108 7.36 2.73 -15.42
CA PRO A 108 8.63 3.02 -16.08
C PRO A 108 9.47 1.76 -16.27
N ALA A 109 10.13 1.65 -17.42
CA ALA A 109 11.08 0.57 -17.66
C ALA A 109 12.21 0.59 -16.62
N ASN A 110 12.72 -0.59 -16.26
CA ASN A 110 13.75 -0.79 -15.23
C ASN A 110 13.35 -0.40 -13.80
N SER A 111 12.08 -0.09 -13.55
CA SER A 111 11.53 0.04 -12.20
C SER A 111 11.13 -1.33 -11.62
N THR A 112 10.65 -1.33 -10.37
CA THR A 112 9.99 -2.49 -9.75
C THR A 112 8.68 -2.92 -10.39
N GLY A 113 8.15 -2.12 -11.34
CA GLY A 113 6.72 -2.14 -11.62
C GLY A 113 5.92 -1.45 -10.50
N TRP A 114 4.64 -1.23 -10.75
CA TRP A 114 3.74 -0.64 -9.75
C TRP A 114 3.42 -1.64 -8.63
N PHE A 115 3.45 -1.16 -7.40
CA PHE A 115 3.03 -1.89 -6.21
C PHE A 115 2.16 -1.02 -5.29
N LEU A 116 1.45 -1.66 -4.36
CA LEU A 116 0.70 -0.98 -3.31
C LEU A 116 1.66 -0.53 -2.18
N PRO A 117 1.76 0.78 -1.91
CA PRO A 117 2.65 1.30 -0.88
C PRO A 117 2.28 0.76 0.51
N SER A 118 3.29 0.49 1.35
CA SER A 118 3.07 0.28 2.77
C SER A 118 2.58 1.57 3.43
N VAL A 119 2.08 1.46 4.66
CA VAL A 119 1.67 2.63 5.44
C VAL A 119 2.81 3.66 5.60
N LYS A 120 4.06 3.20 5.75
CA LYS A 120 5.26 4.06 5.75
C LYS A 120 5.43 4.82 4.45
N GLU A 121 5.29 4.15 3.32
CA GLU A 121 5.49 4.77 2.00
C GLU A 121 4.38 5.79 1.68
N LEU A 122 3.13 5.50 2.05
CA LEU A 122 2.04 6.49 1.96
C LEU A 122 2.26 7.68 2.89
N HIS A 123 2.73 7.42 4.11
CA HIS A 123 3.09 8.51 5.02
C HIS A 123 4.21 9.36 4.43
N MET A 124 5.28 8.74 3.91
CA MET A 124 6.39 9.42 3.23
C MET A 124 5.95 10.29 2.04
N LEU A 125 4.98 9.79 1.26
CA LEU A 125 4.39 10.52 0.15
C LEU A 125 3.63 11.76 0.64
N CYS A 126 3.08 11.72 1.86
CA CYS A 126 2.38 12.85 2.45
C CYS A 126 3.31 13.81 3.21
N TYR A 127 4.18 13.26 4.06
CA TYR A 127 5.11 13.94 4.94
C TYR A 127 6.47 13.24 4.92
N LYS A 128 7.55 13.94 5.27
CA LYS A 128 8.96 13.48 5.22
C LYS A 128 9.19 12.05 5.71
N ASP A 129 10.36 11.52 5.37
CA ASP A 129 10.86 10.28 5.95
C ASP A 129 11.24 10.47 7.43
N VAL A 130 10.29 10.21 8.34
CA VAL A 130 10.50 10.26 9.80
C VAL A 130 10.55 8.86 10.41
N ASP A 131 11.42 8.65 11.39
CA ASP A 131 11.64 7.31 11.97
C ASP A 131 10.38 6.66 12.55
N ASN A 132 9.48 7.45 13.14
CA ASN A 132 8.24 6.97 13.73
C ASN A 132 7.02 7.69 13.17
N ILE A 133 6.15 6.96 12.49
CA ILE A 133 4.91 7.49 11.91
C ILE A 133 3.67 7.25 12.77
N ALA A 134 3.77 6.43 13.83
CA ALA A 134 2.64 5.88 14.56
C ALA A 134 1.69 6.93 15.17
N TYR A 135 2.17 8.15 15.41
CA TYR A 135 1.38 9.26 15.93
C TYR A 135 1.71 10.59 15.24
N THR A 136 2.41 10.52 14.11
CA THR A 136 2.82 11.70 13.35
C THR A 136 1.67 12.12 12.44
N ARG A 137 1.21 13.36 12.61
CA ARG A 137 0.08 13.94 11.88
C ARG A 137 0.25 15.46 11.73
N ASP A 138 -0.66 16.08 11.00
CA ASP A 138 -0.74 17.53 10.77
C ASP A 138 0.45 18.10 10.00
N ASN A 139 1.02 17.27 9.12
CA ASN A 139 2.12 17.63 8.24
C ASN A 139 1.89 17.13 6.81
N THR A 140 2.34 17.89 5.80
CA THR A 140 1.94 17.67 4.39
C THR A 140 2.99 18.10 3.36
N GLU A 141 4.22 18.37 3.78
CA GLU A 141 5.22 19.02 2.91
C GLU A 141 5.54 18.22 1.65
N THR A 142 5.68 16.88 1.75
CA THR A 142 5.95 16.04 0.56
C THR A 142 4.76 16.05 -0.39
N ARG A 143 3.53 15.93 0.15
CA ARG A 143 2.30 15.98 -0.66
C ARG A 143 2.25 17.28 -1.44
N ASP A 144 2.47 18.41 -0.78
CA ASP A 144 2.29 19.72 -1.41
C ASP A 144 3.26 19.94 -2.57
N ILE A 145 4.49 19.41 -2.48
CA ILE A 145 5.47 19.43 -3.57
C ILE A 145 5.01 18.51 -4.72
N VAL A 146 4.65 17.26 -4.40
CA VAL A 146 4.28 16.26 -5.40
C VAL A 146 2.97 16.61 -6.11
N GLU A 147 2.01 17.20 -5.41
CA GLU A 147 0.71 17.57 -5.96
C GLU A 147 0.82 18.67 -7.01
N VAL A 148 1.80 19.58 -6.91
CA VAL A 148 2.10 20.55 -7.97
C VAL A 148 2.51 19.83 -9.25
N SER A 149 3.39 18.82 -9.15
CA SER A 149 3.83 18.04 -10.32
C SER A 149 2.72 17.20 -10.92
N ILE A 150 1.90 16.55 -10.09
CA ILE A 150 0.73 15.78 -10.54
C ILE A 150 -0.28 16.70 -11.24
N SER A 151 -0.57 17.87 -10.66
CA SER A 151 -1.53 18.82 -11.23
C SER A 151 -1.05 19.37 -12.57
N ALA A 152 0.25 19.64 -12.70
CA ALA A 152 0.84 20.17 -13.93
C ALA A 152 0.65 19.24 -15.15
N VAL A 153 0.46 17.94 -14.92
CA VAL A 153 0.25 16.94 -15.98
C VAL A 153 -1.19 16.41 -16.02
N GLY A 154 -2.13 17.10 -15.34
CA GLY A 154 -3.55 16.72 -15.32
C GLY A 154 -3.82 15.41 -14.57
N GLY A 155 -2.97 15.05 -13.61
CA GLY A 155 -3.14 13.89 -12.75
C GLY A 155 -4.24 14.06 -11.70
N ASP A 156 -4.47 12.99 -10.94
CA ASP A 156 -5.47 13.00 -9.88
C ASP A 156 -4.83 13.51 -8.59
N ALA A 157 -5.38 14.56 -8.02
CA ALA A 157 -4.89 15.18 -6.79
C ALA A 157 -4.81 14.17 -5.63
N LEU A 158 -3.75 14.27 -4.81
CA LEU A 158 -3.53 13.40 -3.66
C LEU A 158 -4.41 13.82 -2.48
N SER A 159 -4.55 15.11 -2.22
CA SER A 159 -5.58 15.66 -1.33
C SER A 159 -5.68 17.17 -1.58
N PRO A 160 -6.63 17.62 -2.42
CA PRO A 160 -6.98 19.04 -2.47
C PRO A 160 -7.28 19.50 -1.05
N ARG A 161 -6.77 20.67 -0.63
CA ARG A 161 -7.03 21.19 0.73
C ARG A 161 -8.52 21.08 1.06
N ASN A 162 -8.84 20.44 2.19
CA ASN A 162 -10.19 20.12 2.72
C ASN A 162 -10.89 18.87 2.15
N ASN A 163 -10.31 18.18 1.17
CA ASN A 163 -10.79 16.88 0.73
C ASN A 163 -10.08 15.79 1.55
N HIS A 164 -10.82 15.15 2.46
CA HIS A 164 -10.34 14.13 3.41
C HIS A 164 -9.99 12.80 2.72
N LYS A 165 -9.23 12.89 1.61
CA LYS A 165 -8.85 11.78 0.77
C LYS A 165 -7.93 10.85 1.55
N ARG A 166 -8.28 9.57 1.48
CA ARG A 166 -7.58 8.47 2.13
C ARG A 166 -7.19 7.44 1.11
N PHE A 167 -6.04 6.84 1.35
CA PHE A 167 -5.52 5.76 0.53
C PHE A 167 -5.32 4.50 1.36
N TRP A 168 -5.75 3.37 0.81
CA TRP A 168 -5.38 2.08 1.33
C TRP A 168 -3.88 1.85 1.20
N SER A 169 -3.27 1.39 2.28
CA SER A 169 -1.93 0.81 2.23
C SER A 169 -1.99 -0.70 1.98
N SER A 170 -0.82 -1.28 1.75
CA SER A 170 -0.62 -2.72 1.77
C SER A 170 -0.36 -3.29 3.17
N SER A 171 -0.53 -2.53 4.26
CA SER A 171 -0.29 -3.00 5.63
C SER A 171 -1.60 -3.41 6.34
N GLU A 172 -1.57 -4.53 7.05
CA GLU A 172 -2.73 -5.09 7.77
C GLU A 172 -2.65 -4.83 9.29
N SER A 173 -3.78 -4.86 10.00
CA SER A 173 -3.79 -4.83 11.46
C SER A 173 -3.43 -6.20 12.08
N PRO A 174 -2.56 -6.24 13.11
CA PRO A 174 -2.25 -7.48 13.83
C PRO A 174 -3.29 -7.81 14.90
N SER A 175 -4.12 -6.85 15.29
CA SER A 175 -5.00 -6.96 16.47
C SER A 175 -6.47 -7.22 16.12
N ASN A 176 -6.88 -6.97 14.87
CA ASN A 176 -8.25 -7.19 14.42
C ASN A 176 -8.27 -7.56 12.93
N LYS A 177 -8.92 -8.68 12.59
CA LYS A 177 -9.12 -9.15 11.21
C LYS A 177 -9.94 -8.20 10.34
N ASN A 178 -10.68 -7.27 10.94
CA ASN A 178 -11.44 -6.26 10.22
C ASN A 178 -10.60 -5.04 9.84
N GLY A 179 -9.34 -4.92 10.30
CA GLY A 179 -8.55 -3.71 10.17
C GLY A 179 -7.44 -3.79 9.12
N ALA A 180 -7.32 -2.76 8.29
CA ALA A 180 -6.16 -2.49 7.46
C ALA A 180 -5.71 -1.03 7.62
N PHE A 181 -4.46 -0.73 7.30
CA PHE A 181 -3.96 0.64 7.42
C PHE A 181 -4.37 1.49 6.21
N SER A 182 -4.83 2.70 6.51
CA SER A 182 -4.97 3.78 5.53
C SER A 182 -4.23 5.01 6.02
N VAL A 183 -3.96 5.94 5.11
CA VAL A 183 -3.37 7.25 5.43
C VAL A 183 -4.31 8.35 4.96
N TYR A 184 -4.63 9.29 5.85
CA TYR A 184 -5.26 10.55 5.45
C TYR A 184 -4.21 11.47 4.84
N PHE A 185 -4.43 11.82 3.59
CA PHE A 185 -3.51 12.71 2.90
C PHE A 185 -3.74 14.17 3.25
N TYR A 186 -4.81 14.51 3.96
CA TYR A 186 -5.00 15.86 4.51
C TYR A 186 -3.91 16.22 5.53
N ASN A 187 -3.43 15.25 6.32
CA ASN A 187 -2.53 15.51 7.46
C ASN A 187 -1.54 14.37 7.76
N ALA A 188 -1.21 13.52 6.79
CA ALA A 188 -0.31 12.36 6.92
C ALA A 188 -0.68 11.35 8.01
N PHE A 189 -1.91 11.37 8.53
CA PHE A 189 -2.30 10.52 9.65
C PHE A 189 -2.50 9.07 9.19
N ALA A 190 -1.60 8.18 9.65
CA ALA A 190 -1.75 6.74 9.51
C ALA A 190 -2.76 6.22 10.55
N GLN A 191 -3.77 5.48 10.09
CA GLN A 191 -4.80 4.94 10.95
C GLN A 191 -5.14 3.49 10.58
N LEU A 192 -5.75 2.79 11.54
CA LEU A 192 -6.53 1.61 11.25
C LEU A 192 -7.89 2.01 10.69
N SER A 193 -8.31 1.34 9.63
CA SER A 193 -9.62 1.51 9.01
C SER A 193 -10.27 0.15 8.84
N GLU A 194 -11.59 0.11 9.00
CA GLU A 194 -12.39 -1.08 8.72
C GLU A 194 -12.26 -1.43 7.24
N LYS A 195 -12.00 -2.72 6.97
CA LYS A 195 -11.71 -3.23 5.63
C LYS A 195 -12.89 -3.09 4.67
N ASP A 196 -14.12 -2.98 5.14
CA ASP A 196 -15.30 -2.76 4.30
C ASP A 196 -15.43 -1.29 3.80
N GLY A 197 -14.62 -0.37 4.34
CA GLY A 197 -14.65 1.04 3.96
C GLY A 197 -14.13 1.31 2.55
N ALA A 198 -14.84 2.12 1.76
CA ALA A 198 -14.44 2.46 0.40
C ALA A 198 -13.38 3.58 0.36
N LEU A 199 -12.11 3.24 0.12
CA LEU A 199 -10.99 4.19 0.03
C LEU A 199 -10.28 4.11 -1.33
N ASN A 200 -9.43 5.12 -1.60
CA ASN A 200 -8.68 5.22 -2.86
C ASN A 200 -7.45 4.31 -2.83
N VAL A 201 -6.89 4.08 -4.01
CA VAL A 201 -5.64 3.32 -4.17
C VAL A 201 -4.69 4.13 -5.06
N ARG A 202 -3.47 4.35 -4.58
CA ARG A 202 -2.41 5.03 -5.30
C ARG A 202 -1.22 4.08 -5.45
N ALA A 203 -0.70 3.95 -6.66
CA ALA A 203 0.41 3.06 -6.95
C ALA A 203 1.75 3.77 -6.80
N VAL A 204 2.78 3.03 -6.41
CA VAL A 204 4.17 3.51 -6.38
C VAL A 204 5.10 2.48 -7.03
N CYS A 205 6.26 2.92 -7.51
CA CYS A 205 7.34 2.04 -7.96
C CYS A 205 8.68 2.56 -7.44
N ALA A 206 9.67 1.68 -7.32
CA ALA A 206 11.06 2.07 -7.05
C ALA A 206 11.87 2.06 -8.35
N PHE A 207 12.89 2.91 -8.43
CA PHE A 207 13.77 3.07 -9.59
C PHE A 207 15.21 3.35 -9.16
#